data_AF-A0A844C5C1-F1
#
_entry.id   AF-A0A844C5C1-F1
#
_cell.length_a   1.000
_cell.length_b   1.000
_cell.length_c   1.000
_cell.angle_alpha   90.00
_cell.angle_beta   90.00
_cell.angle_gamma   90.00
#
_symmetry.space_group_name_H-M   'P 1'
#
loop_
_entity.id
_entity.type
_entity.pdbx_description
1 polymer ?
#
loop_
_entity_poly.entity_id
_entity_poly.type
_entity_poly.pdbx_seq_one_letter_code
_entity_poly.pdbx_strand_id
1 'polypeptide(L)'
;MSLLNVKKAVVFAVVSLFVSGCMTTGPNIGKAPGATPPQIVADAENPSARVWDDLSAFGPVPANLETQGQEVCSTLGAGYYAAGYHPRAKDFNGTTIEGGGFLCLKK
;
A
#
# COMPACT_ATOMS: atom_id res chain seq x y z
N MET A 1 49.07 -42.11 -38.58
CA MET A 1 49.83 -41.29 -37.60
C MET A 1 49.39 -39.85 -37.78
N SER A 2 48.87 -39.09 -36.82
CA SER A 2 48.98 -39.17 -35.36
C SER A 2 47.71 -38.61 -34.69
N LEU A 3 47.41 -39.19 -33.53
CA LEU A 3 46.41 -38.79 -32.56
C LEU A 3 46.78 -37.45 -31.92
N LEU A 4 45.79 -36.59 -31.65
CA LEU A 4 45.90 -35.57 -30.60
C LEU A 4 44.60 -35.48 -29.79
N ASN A 5 44.69 -36.05 -28.59
CA ASN A 5 43.76 -35.97 -27.47
C ASN A 5 43.71 -34.54 -26.90
N VAL A 6 42.53 -33.92 -26.84
CA VAL A 6 42.29 -32.72 -26.01
C VAL A 6 41.32 -33.07 -24.88
N LYS A 7 41.94 -33.52 -23.79
CA LYS A 7 41.66 -33.31 -22.36
C LYS A 7 40.28 -32.75 -21.99
N LYS A 8 39.49 -33.61 -21.32
CA LYS A 8 38.41 -33.34 -20.36
C LYS A 8 38.26 -31.85 -19.99
N ALA A 9 37.29 -31.17 -20.59
CA ALA A 9 36.83 -29.87 -20.12
C ALA A 9 35.78 -30.10 -19.02
N VAL A 10 36.23 -30.00 -17.77
CA VAL A 10 35.35 -29.82 -16.61
C VAL A 10 34.80 -28.39 -16.72
N VAL A 11 33.54 -28.25 -17.12
CA VAL A 11 32.87 -26.95 -17.15
C VAL A 11 31.99 -26.80 -15.93
N PHE A 12 32.47 -25.91 -15.06
CA PHE A 12 31.87 -25.21 -13.94
C PHE A 12 30.34 -25.32 -13.76
N ALA A 13 29.97 -25.65 -12.53
CA ALA A 13 28.63 -25.54 -11.98
C ALA A 13 28.10 -24.10 -12.10
N VAL A 14 26.92 -23.94 -12.71
CA VAL A 14 26.10 -22.74 -12.60
C VAL A 14 24.91 -23.09 -11.71
N VAL A 15 25.08 -22.88 -10.40
CA VAL A 15 23.99 -22.91 -9.43
C VAL A 15 23.23 -21.59 -9.57
N SER A 16 22.20 -21.57 -10.44
CA SER A 16 21.27 -20.45 -10.54
C SER A 16 20.27 -20.50 -9.38
N LEU A 17 20.63 -19.90 -8.25
CA LEU A 17 19.71 -19.58 -7.16
C LEU A 17 18.77 -18.46 -7.64
N PHE A 18 17.61 -18.84 -8.18
CA PHE A 18 16.50 -17.91 -8.37
C PHE A 18 15.93 -17.57 -6.99
N VAL A 19 16.44 -16.50 -6.39
CA VAL A 19 15.83 -15.91 -5.19
C VAL A 19 14.57 -15.17 -5.65
N SER A 20 13.43 -15.85 -5.59
CA SER A 20 12.11 -15.22 -5.75
C SER A 20 11.88 -14.23 -4.60
N GLY A 21 12.15 -12.96 -4.86
CA GLY A 21 11.83 -11.87 -3.94
C GLY A 21 10.31 -11.79 -3.73
N CYS A 22 9.88 -11.79 -2.47
CA CYS A 22 8.49 -11.66 -2.08
C CYS A 22 8.01 -10.23 -2.41
N MET A 23 7.28 -10.05 -3.53
CA MET A 23 6.56 -8.82 -3.78
C MET A 23 5.37 -8.77 -2.83
N THR A 24 5.45 -7.93 -1.80
CA THR A 24 4.32 -7.66 -0.90
C THR A 24 3.28 -6.82 -1.66
N THR A 25 2.24 -7.47 -2.18
CA THR A 25 1.13 -6.87 -2.93
C THR A 25 0.10 -6.21 -2.01
N GLY A 26 0.55 -5.34 -1.10
CA GLY A 26 -0.31 -4.61 -0.18
C GLY A 26 -0.34 -3.10 -0.49
N PRO A 27 -1.41 -2.37 -0.12
CA PRO A 27 -1.43 -0.93 -0.21
C PRO A 27 -0.31 -0.34 0.65
N ASN A 28 0.42 0.63 0.09
CA ASN A 28 1.55 1.25 0.76
C ASN A 28 1.05 2.30 1.76
N ILE A 29 0.82 1.87 3.01
CA ILE A 29 0.45 2.76 4.11
C ILE A 29 1.72 3.24 4.81
N GLY A 30 1.80 4.53 5.09
CA GLY A 30 2.91 5.13 5.81
C GLY A 30 3.03 4.62 7.24
N LYS A 31 4.24 4.75 7.80
CA LYS A 31 4.51 4.39 9.21
C LYS A 31 3.98 5.41 10.20
N ALA A 32 3.68 6.62 9.74
CA ALA A 32 3.12 7.73 10.49
C ALA A 32 2.41 8.69 9.51
N PRO A 33 1.49 9.55 10.00
CA PRO A 33 0.88 10.57 9.17
C PRO A 33 1.92 11.48 8.50
N GLY A 34 1.79 11.67 7.19
CA GLY A 34 2.69 12.50 6.38
C GLY A 34 2.60 14.01 6.68
N ALA A 35 3.59 14.77 6.20
CA ALA A 35 3.58 16.22 6.30
C ALA A 35 2.50 16.85 5.38
N THR A 36 2.36 16.30 4.18
CA THR A 36 1.30 16.64 3.22
C THR A 36 0.06 15.79 3.52
N PRO A 37 -1.08 16.39 3.87
CA PRO A 37 -2.29 15.60 4.14
C PRO A 37 -2.89 15.00 2.87
N PRO A 38 -3.41 13.76 2.94
CA PRO A 38 -4.15 13.17 1.84
C PRO A 38 -5.49 13.90 1.66
N GLN A 39 -5.97 13.95 0.42
CA GLN A 39 -7.20 14.58 0.00
C GLN A 39 -8.09 13.59 -0.76
N ILE A 40 -9.41 13.69 -0.55
CA ILE A 40 -10.36 13.00 -1.41
C ILE A 40 -10.35 13.65 -2.80
N VAL A 41 -10.11 12.86 -3.84
CA VAL A 41 -10.14 13.27 -5.24
C VAL A 41 -11.09 12.38 -6.04
N ALA A 42 -11.41 12.80 -7.26
CA ALA A 42 -12.09 11.93 -8.21
C ALA A 42 -11.11 10.87 -8.70
N ASP A 43 -11.59 9.63 -8.81
CA ASP A 43 -10.76 8.56 -9.38
C ASP A 43 -10.49 8.82 -10.87
N ALA A 44 -9.28 8.49 -11.32
CA ALA A 44 -8.83 8.77 -12.69
C ALA A 44 -9.54 7.88 -13.72
N GLU A 45 -9.90 6.65 -13.35
CA GLU A 45 -10.58 5.69 -14.23
C GLU A 45 -12.10 5.81 -14.11
N ASN A 46 -12.60 6.19 -12.92
CA ASN A 46 -14.00 6.43 -12.65
C ASN A 46 -14.22 7.78 -11.94
N PRO A 47 -14.44 8.89 -12.67
CA PRO A 47 -14.62 10.22 -12.09
C PRO A 47 -15.80 10.36 -11.11
N SER A 48 -16.72 9.39 -11.09
CA SER A 48 -17.83 9.33 -10.12
C SER A 48 -17.42 8.76 -8.77
N ALA A 49 -16.33 7.98 -8.74
CA ALA A 49 -15.76 7.45 -7.51
C ALA A 49 -14.94 8.52 -6.77
N ARG A 50 -14.81 8.33 -5.47
CA ARG A 50 -14.04 9.19 -4.57
C ARG A 50 -12.98 8.35 -3.91
N VAL A 51 -11.73 8.76 -4.07
CA VAL A 51 -10.55 8.03 -3.59
C VAL A 51 -9.60 8.99 -2.89
N TRP A 52 -8.71 8.45 -2.06
CA TRP A 52 -7.59 9.22 -1.54
C TRP A 52 -6.51 9.37 -2.61
N ASP A 53 -5.92 10.55 -2.73
CA ASP A 53 -4.83 10.84 -3.65
C ASP A 53 -3.49 10.18 -3.26
N ASP A 54 -3.22 10.04 -1.96
CA ASP A 54 -1.98 9.45 -1.43
C ASP A 54 -2.26 8.54 -0.21
N LEU A 55 -2.16 7.22 -0.43
CA LEU A 55 -2.30 6.24 0.65
C LEU A 55 -1.10 6.22 1.61
N SER A 56 0.08 6.58 1.12
CA SER A 56 1.32 6.56 1.90
C SER A 56 1.40 7.72 2.89
N ALA A 57 0.59 8.76 2.69
CA ALA A 57 0.42 9.85 3.64
C ALA A 57 -0.32 9.41 4.92
N PHE A 58 -1.07 8.31 4.91
CA PHE A 58 -1.70 7.78 6.12
C PHE A 58 -0.68 7.14 7.06
N GLY A 59 -0.94 7.23 8.36
CA GLY A 59 -0.26 6.43 9.38
C GLY A 59 -1.13 5.31 9.92
N PRO A 60 -0.63 4.49 10.86
CA PRO A 60 -1.46 3.53 11.57
C PRO A 60 -2.59 4.23 12.32
N VAL A 61 -3.73 3.54 12.47
CA VAL A 61 -4.86 4.02 13.26
C VAL A 61 -4.45 4.07 14.74
N PRO A 62 -4.53 5.23 15.42
CA PRO A 62 -4.28 5.31 16.86
C PRO A 62 -5.26 4.43 17.65
N ALA A 63 -4.79 3.80 18.72
CA ALA A 63 -5.61 2.88 19.54
C ALA A 63 -6.92 3.53 20.05
N ASN A 64 -6.88 4.81 20.41
CA ASN A 64 -8.05 5.55 20.87
C ASN A 64 -9.03 5.93 19.74
N LEU A 65 -8.68 5.68 18.48
CA LEU A 65 -9.51 5.95 17.30
C LEU A 65 -9.93 4.66 16.57
N GLU A 66 -9.56 3.47 17.05
CA GLU A 66 -9.88 2.21 16.38
C GLU A 66 -11.39 1.99 16.23
N THR A 67 -12.16 2.20 17.32
CA THR A 67 -13.62 2.06 17.30
C THR A 67 -14.25 3.05 16.34
N GLN A 68 -13.87 4.33 16.42
CA GLN A 68 -14.38 5.37 15.53
C GLN A 68 -14.03 5.09 14.07
N GLY A 69 -12.79 4.67 13.79
CA GLY A 69 -12.37 4.31 12.43
C GLY A 69 -13.16 3.13 11.88
N GLN A 70 -13.40 2.11 12.70
CA GLN A 70 -14.21 0.96 12.30
C GLN A 70 -15.67 1.36 12.04
N GLU A 71 -16.25 2.21 12.87
CA GLU A 71 -17.60 2.76 12.66
C GLU A 71 -17.67 3.50 11.31
N VAL A 72 -16.74 4.43 11.06
CA VAL A 72 -16.65 5.17 9.79
C VAL A 72 -16.54 4.22 8.60
N CYS A 73 -15.61 3.27 8.63
CA CYS A 73 -15.38 2.39 7.48
C CYS A 73 -16.49 1.35 7.27
N SER A 74 -17.23 0.97 8.33
CA SER A 74 -18.36 0.06 8.20
C SER A 74 -19.53 0.64 7.39
N THR A 75 -19.61 1.97 7.26
CA THR A 75 -20.62 2.64 6.41
C THR A 75 -20.46 2.30 4.92
N LEU A 76 -19.27 1.87 4.49
CA LEU A 76 -18.99 1.41 3.13
C LEU A 76 -19.45 -0.04 2.86
N GLY A 77 -19.86 -0.76 3.91
CA GLY A 77 -20.40 -2.11 3.84
C GLY A 77 -19.60 -3.13 4.66
N ALA A 78 -20.06 -4.38 4.61
CA ALA A 78 -19.42 -5.48 5.32
C ALA A 78 -17.99 -5.75 4.80
N GLY A 79 -17.06 -6.01 5.72
CA GLY A 79 -15.67 -6.36 5.41
C GLY A 79 -14.73 -5.16 5.27
N TYR A 80 -15.22 -3.92 5.37
CA TYR A 80 -14.36 -2.75 5.44
C TYR A 80 -13.82 -2.52 6.87
N TYR A 81 -12.57 -2.08 6.96
CA TYR A 81 -11.89 -1.73 8.21
C TYR A 81 -11.03 -0.48 8.02
N ALA A 82 -10.75 0.21 9.13
CA ALA A 82 -9.82 1.33 9.14
C ALA A 82 -8.37 0.81 9.11
N ALA A 83 -7.72 0.94 7.95
CA ALA A 83 -6.34 0.52 7.75
C ALA A 83 -5.32 1.62 8.07
N GLY A 84 -5.75 2.88 8.03
CA GLY A 84 -4.89 4.01 8.35
C GLY A 84 -5.67 5.26 8.77
N TYR A 85 -4.97 6.22 9.35
CA TYR A 85 -5.52 7.47 9.85
C TYR A 85 -4.60 8.65 9.50
N HIS A 86 -5.21 9.80 9.20
CA HIS A 86 -4.49 11.07 9.07
C HIS A 86 -5.25 12.21 9.76
N PRO A 87 -4.64 12.92 10.73
CA PRO A 87 -5.35 13.91 11.57
C PRO A 87 -5.76 15.19 10.82
N ARG A 88 -5.14 15.45 9.68
CA ARG A 88 -5.43 16.63 8.83
C ARG A 88 -5.94 16.27 7.44
N ALA A 89 -6.48 15.04 7.26
CA ALA A 89 -7.01 14.61 5.97
C ALA A 89 -8.03 15.63 5.43
N LYS A 90 -8.13 15.73 4.11
CA LYS A 90 -8.95 16.74 3.44
C LYS A 90 -10.12 16.12 2.69
N ASP A 91 -11.25 16.82 2.72
CA ASP A 91 -12.41 16.49 1.90
C ASP A 91 -12.17 16.82 0.41
N PHE A 92 -13.19 16.60 -0.41
CA PHE A 92 -13.10 16.84 -1.85
C PHE A 92 -12.85 18.31 -2.21
N ASN A 93 -13.22 19.25 -1.34
CA ASN A 93 -13.00 20.69 -1.53
C ASN A 93 -11.62 21.14 -1.02
N GLY A 94 -10.80 20.22 -0.49
CA GLY A 94 -9.51 20.53 0.12
C GLY A 94 -9.61 21.07 1.55
N THR A 95 -10.81 21.01 2.17
CA THR A 95 -11.04 21.44 3.55
C THR A 95 -10.62 20.33 4.50
N THR A 96 -9.94 20.66 5.60
CA THR A 96 -9.59 19.66 6.62
C THR A 96 -10.85 19.09 7.26
N ILE A 97 -10.93 17.76 7.30
CA ILE A 97 -12.02 17.02 7.95
C ILE A 97 -11.80 17.12 9.47
N GLU A 98 -12.82 17.57 10.19
CA GLU A 98 -12.80 17.61 11.64
C GLU A 98 -12.63 16.20 12.21
N GLY A 99 -11.67 16.03 13.13
CA GLY A 99 -11.30 14.70 13.66
C GLY A 99 -10.40 13.87 12.74
N GLY A 100 -10.07 14.35 11.54
CA GLY A 100 -9.20 13.67 10.58
C GLY A 100 -9.95 12.70 9.65
N GLY A 101 -9.20 11.90 8.90
CA GLY A 101 -9.75 10.95 7.93
C GLY A 101 -9.17 9.54 8.11
N PHE A 102 -9.98 8.54 7.78
CA PHE A 102 -9.61 7.14 7.82
C PHE A 102 -9.44 6.57 6.41
N LEU A 103 -8.37 5.80 6.21
CA LEU A 103 -8.19 4.97 5.03
C LEU A 103 -8.96 3.67 5.25
N CYS A 104 -10.07 3.51 4.53
CA CYS A 104 -10.89 2.31 4.58
C CYS A 104 -10.46 1.33 3.50
N LEU A 105 -10.09 0.12 3.91
CA LEU A 105 -9.77 -0.97 3.00
C LEU A 105 -10.74 -2.13 3.23
N LYS A 106 -10.96 -2.92 2.18
CA LYS A 106 -11.71 -4.16 2.26
C LYS A 106 -10.76 -5.30 2.64
N LYS A 107 -11.18 -6.15 3.58
CA LYS A 107 -10.50 -7.43 3.87
C LYS A 107 -10.57 -8.39 2.70
#